data_AF-A0A7V9ZRB0-F1
#
_entry.id   AF-A0A7V9ZRB0-F1
#
_cell.length_a   1.000
_cell.length_b   1.000
_cell.length_c   1.000
_cell.angle_alpha   90.00
_cell.angle_beta   90.00
_cell.angle_gamma   90.00
#
_symmetry.space_group_name_H-M   'P 1'
#
loop_
_entity.id
_entity.type
_entity.pdbx_description
1 polymer ?
#
loop_
_entity_poly.entity_id
_entity_poly.type
_entity_poly.pdbx_seq_one_letter_code
_entity_poly.pdbx_strand_id
1 'polypeptide(L)' 'NFGAKTEAAVRAFQRTHRLTPDGIVGPRTWRALDSVT' A
#
# COMPACT_ATOMS: atom_id res chain seq x y z
N ASN A 1 -12.25 10.18 1.04
CA ASN A 1 -11.82 9.88 2.42
C ASN A 1 -11.13 8.53 2.41
N PHE A 2 -9.97 8.42 3.03
CA PHE A 2 -9.25 7.16 3.17
C PHE A 2 -9.90 6.37 4.33
N GLY A 3 -10.84 5.48 4.00
CA GLY A 3 -11.60 4.72 5.00
C GLY A 3 -10.93 3.40 5.37
N ALA A 4 -11.46 2.72 6.39
CA ALA A 4 -10.92 1.45 6.90
C ALA A 4 -10.74 0.37 5.81
N LYS A 5 -11.62 0.33 4.81
CA LYS A 5 -11.49 -0.59 3.66
C LYS A 5 -10.28 -0.26 2.79
N THR A 6 -10.03 1.02 2.52
CA THR A 6 -8.87 1.47 1.74
C THR A 6 -7.57 1.21 2.52
N GLU A 7 -7.57 1.46 3.83
CA GLU A 7 -6.41 1.15 4.68
C GLU A 7 -6.08 -0.34 4.69
N ALA A 8 -7.09 -1.20 4.84
CA ALA A 8 -6.90 -2.64 4.78
C ALA A 8 -6.32 -3.09 3.43
N ALA A 9 -6.80 -2.52 2.32
CA ALA A 9 -6.27 -2.80 0.99
C ALA A 9 -4.81 -2.35 0.84
N VAL A 10 -4.44 -1.16 1.35
CA VAL A 10 -3.06 -0.68 1.34
C VAL A 10 -2.15 -1.60 2.15
N ARG A 11 -2.57 -2.01 3.36
CA ARG A 11 -1.79 -2.96 4.18
C ARG A 11 -1.62 -4.31 3.48
N ALA A 12 -2.65 -4.80 2.79
CA ALA A 12 -2.57 -6.05 2.04
C ALA A 12 -1.58 -5.94 0.87
N PHE A 13 -1.67 -4.87 0.07
CA PHE A 13 -0.73 -4.57 -1.00
C PHE A 13 0.72 -4.49 -0.47
N GLN A 14 0.94 -3.74 0.60
CA GLN A 14 2.26 -3.61 1.23
C GLN A 14 2.84 -4.98 1.64
N ARG A 15 2.03 -5.88 2.22
CA ARG A 15 2.47 -7.25 2.56
C ARG A 15 2.91 -8.03 1.31
N THR A 16 2.11 -8.02 0.25
CA THR A 16 2.40 -8.75 -1.00
C THR A 16 3.68 -8.24 -1.66
N HIS A 17 3.97 -6.94 -1.55
CA HIS A 17 5.16 -6.30 -2.12
C HIS A 17 6.34 -6.20 -1.16
N ARG A 18 6.32 -6.95 -0.03
CA ARG A 18 7.41 -6.98 0.97
C ARG A 18 7.76 -5.60 1.54
N LEU A 19 6.77 -4.72 1.65
CA LEU A 19 6.86 -3.42 2.32
C LEU A 19 6.38 -3.54 3.77
N THR A 20 6.73 -2.57 4.61
CA THR A 20 6.12 -2.42 5.94
C THR A 20 4.62 -2.15 5.78
N PRO A 21 3.72 -2.98 6.34
CA PRO A 21 2.28 -2.85 6.12
C PRO A 21 1.66 -1.83 7.10
N ASP A 22 2.12 -0.59 7.05
CA ASP A 22 1.71 0.51 7.93
C ASP A 22 0.37 1.17 7.53
N GLY A 23 -0.16 0.87 6.35
CA GLY A 23 -1.39 1.46 5.82
C GLY A 23 -1.20 2.85 5.22
N ILE A 24 0.04 3.35 5.15
CA ILE A 24 0.38 4.68 4.67
C ILE A 24 0.89 4.60 3.22
N VAL A 25 0.31 5.42 2.35
CA VAL A 25 0.73 5.52 0.94
C VAL A 25 1.91 6.51 0.83
N GLY A 26 3.10 6.06 1.22
CA GLY A 26 4.35 6.81 1.09
C GLY A 26 5.13 6.50 -0.21
N PRO A 27 6.33 7.08 -0.40
CA PRO A 27 7.11 6.93 -1.65
C PRO A 27 7.40 5.47 -2.06
N ARG A 28 7.62 4.58 -1.08
CA ARG A 28 7.82 3.14 -1.35
C ARG A 28 6.54 2.47 -1.86
N THR A 29 5.39 2.83 -1.32
CA THR A 29 4.08 2.34 -1.77
C THR A 29 3.79 2.82 -3.19
N TRP A 30 4.02 4.11 -3.49
CA TRP A 30 3.89 4.66 -4.84
C TRP A 30 4.78 3.97 -5.86
N ARG A 31 6.07 3.81 -5.55
CA ARG A 31 7.00 3.10 -6.46
C ARG A 31 6.56 1.66 -6.73
N ALA A 32 6.01 0.96 -5.74
CA ALA A 32 5.50 -0.39 -5.93
C ALA A 32 4.24 -0.40 -6.82
N LEU A 33 3.35 0.59 -6.67
CA LEU A 33 2.17 0.74 -7.54
C LEU A 33 2.56 0.98 -8.99
N ASP A 34 3.53 1.86 -9.25
CA ASP A 34 4.02 2.13 -10.60
C ASP A 34 4.64 0.88 -11.26
N SER A 35 5.21 -0.02 -10.45
CA SER A 35 5.82 -1.27 -10.95
C SER A 35 4.83 -2.38 -11.29
N VAL A 36 3.54 -2.25 -10.92
CA VAL A 36 2.49 -3.24 -11.22
C VAL A 36 1.54 -2.82 -12.34
N THR A 37 1.70 -1.59 -12.85
CA THR A 37 1.05 -1.07 -14.06
C THR A 37 1.94 -1.24 -15.28
#